data_AF-A0A1H1KQB8-F1
#
_entry.id   AF-A0A1H1KQB8-F1
#
_cell.length_a   1.000
_cell.length_b   1.000
_cell.length_c   1.000
_cell.angle_alpha   90.00
_cell.angle_beta   90.00
_cell.angle_gamma   90.00
#
_symmetry.space_group_name_H-M   'P 1'
#
loop_
_entity.id
_entity.type
_entity.pdbx_description
1 polymer ?
#
loop_
_entity_poly.entity_id
_entity_poly.type
_entity_poly.pdbx_seq_one_letter_code
_entity_poly.pdbx_strand_id
1 'polypeptide(L)'
;MWGFRSTLTIAAPALAIALASPAIAQDKSDEGEKSTEELAKEAQNPVAKLISVPFQFQSNYGVGPFHQPQGVLNIQPVIPITINDDWNLITRVITPVISQPKFSPTDHREFGLGDMNPTLFLSPAKPGGIIWGIGPTFLLPTATDNNLGNHRWGAGPGAVVLTIKGPWVVGALVNKISGPSPARGRARMSTR
;
A
#
# COMPACT_ATOMS: atom_id res chain seq x y z
N MET A 1 28.82 14.47 13.02
CA MET A 1 27.51 15.14 13.12
C MET A 1 26.52 14.42 12.21
N TRP A 2 25.61 13.63 12.79
CA TRP A 2 24.53 12.98 12.06
C TRP A 2 23.43 14.01 11.78
N GLY A 3 23.36 14.50 10.55
CA GLY A 3 22.30 15.42 10.13
C GLY A 3 21.07 14.64 9.72
N PHE A 4 20.03 14.64 10.55
CA PHE A 4 18.67 14.29 10.12
C PHE A 4 18.18 15.40 9.18
N ARG A 5 17.94 15.09 7.90
CA ARG A 5 17.18 15.99 7.01
C ARG A 5 15.80 15.41 6.79
N SER A 6 14.80 16.20 7.15
CA SER A 6 13.38 15.95 6.92
C SER A 6 13.07 16.07 5.44
N THR A 7 13.02 14.97 4.70
CA THR A 7 12.38 14.99 3.37
C THR A 7 10.89 14.80 3.62
N LEU A 8 10.13 15.90 3.55
CA LEU A 8 8.68 15.88 3.56
C LEU A 8 8.22 15.43 2.17
N THR A 9 8.13 14.12 1.95
CA THR A 9 7.38 13.63 0.81
C THR A 9 5.91 13.76 1.16
N ILE A 10 5.29 14.87 0.74
CA ILE A 10 3.83 14.99 0.73
C ILE A 10 3.36 14.04 -0.37
N ALA A 11 3.01 12.81 -0.01
CA ALA A 11 2.14 12.03 -0.86
C ALA A 11 0.81 12.79 -0.90
N ALA A 12 0.44 13.29 -2.08
CA ALA A 12 -0.83 13.95 -2.31
C ALA A 12 -1.98 13.11 -1.71
N PRO A 13 -3.04 13.73 -1.17
CA PRO A 13 -4.17 12.99 -0.64
C PRO A 13 -4.77 12.19 -1.81
N ALA A 14 -4.47 10.90 -1.86
CA ALA A 14 -5.13 9.98 -2.78
C ALA A 14 -6.55 9.81 -2.27
N LEU A 15 -7.46 10.66 -2.79
CA LEU A 15 -8.89 10.47 -2.65
C LEU A 15 -9.24 9.16 -3.36
N ALA A 16 -9.27 8.05 -2.62
CA ALA A 16 -9.74 6.77 -3.12
C ALA A 16 -11.26 6.85 -3.27
N ILE A 17 -11.73 7.39 -4.40
CA ILE A 17 -13.11 7.19 -4.85
C ILE A 17 -13.19 5.74 -5.35
N ALA A 18 -13.57 4.82 -4.48
CA ALA A 18 -13.98 3.49 -4.90
C ALA A 18 -15.34 3.60 -5.60
N LEU A 19 -15.34 3.66 -6.93
CA LEU A 19 -16.55 3.49 -7.73
C LEU A 19 -16.99 2.03 -7.61
N ALA A 20 -17.91 1.74 -6.69
CA ALA A 20 -18.62 0.48 -6.66
C ALA A 20 -19.58 0.42 -7.86
N SER A 21 -19.28 -0.42 -8.85
CA SER A 21 -20.24 -0.75 -9.90
C SER A 21 -21.44 -1.48 -9.28
N PRO A 22 -22.69 -1.16 -9.64
CA PRO A 22 -23.83 -1.96 -9.23
C PRO A 22 -23.76 -3.31 -9.97
N ALA A 23 -23.40 -4.36 -9.25
CA ALA A 23 -23.61 -5.72 -9.72
C ALA A 23 -25.13 -5.97 -9.70
N ILE A 24 -25.73 -6.15 -10.88
CA ILE A 24 -27.09 -6.65 -11.01
C ILE A 24 -27.06 -8.12 -10.57
N ALA A 25 -27.65 -8.44 -9.42
CA ALA A 25 -27.86 -9.81 -8.97
C ALA A 25 -29.36 -10.16 -9.03
N GLN A 26 -29.67 -11.26 -9.74
CA GLN A 26 -30.99 -11.87 -9.76
C GLN A 26 -31.31 -12.56 -8.43
N ASP A 27 -32.61 -12.56 -8.14
CA ASP A 27 -33.27 -12.85 -6.87
C ASP A 27 -33.34 -14.35 -6.49
N LYS A 28 -33.40 -14.57 -5.16
CA LYS A 28 -33.88 -15.73 -4.36
C LYS A 28 -33.07 -17.04 -4.27
N SER A 29 -32.59 -17.33 -3.06
CA SER A 29 -33.26 -18.26 -2.11
C SER A 29 -32.68 -18.14 -0.70
N ASP A 30 -33.57 -18.13 0.30
CA ASP A 30 -33.30 -18.06 1.74
C ASP A 30 -32.73 -19.39 2.28
N GLU A 31 -31.62 -19.32 3.02
CA GLU A 31 -31.32 -20.16 4.20
C GLU A 31 -30.06 -19.64 4.93
N GLY A 32 -30.22 -18.95 6.07
CA GLY A 32 -29.17 -18.80 7.10
C GLY A 32 -27.87 -18.05 6.75
N GLU A 33 -27.73 -17.48 5.56
CA GLU A 33 -26.49 -16.84 5.11
C GLU A 33 -26.46 -15.36 5.54
N LYS A 34 -25.35 -14.93 6.16
CA LYS A 34 -25.00 -13.51 6.28
C LYS A 34 -25.26 -12.86 4.92
N SER A 35 -26.11 -11.83 4.89
CA SER A 35 -26.48 -11.17 3.63
C SER A 35 -25.25 -10.85 2.80
N THR A 36 -25.35 -10.98 1.48
CA THR A 36 -24.25 -10.63 0.56
C THR A 36 -23.75 -9.21 0.82
N GLU A 37 -24.60 -8.30 1.30
CA GLU A 37 -24.24 -6.97 1.79
C GLU A 37 -23.36 -6.98 3.05
N GLU A 38 -23.64 -7.84 4.03
CA GLU A 38 -22.82 -8.00 5.24
C GLU A 38 -21.46 -8.62 4.91
N LEU A 39 -21.43 -9.63 4.03
CA LEU A 39 -20.19 -10.21 3.54
C LEU A 39 -19.36 -9.21 2.73
N ALA A 40 -20.01 -8.40 1.88
CA ALA A 40 -19.34 -7.33 1.15
C ALA A 40 -18.78 -6.25 2.09
N LYS A 41 -19.51 -5.88 3.15
CA LYS A 41 -19.02 -4.96 4.19
C LYS A 41 -17.89 -5.55 5.01
N GLU A 42 -17.96 -6.84 5.35
CA GLU A 42 -16.92 -7.56 6.10
C GLU A 42 -15.65 -7.72 5.25
N ALA A 43 -15.77 -8.03 3.95
CA ALA A 43 -14.65 -8.12 3.01
C ALA A 43 -14.02 -6.75 2.71
N GLN A 44 -14.81 -5.68 2.68
CA GLN A 44 -14.33 -4.31 2.50
C GLN A 44 -13.75 -3.71 3.79
N ASN A 45 -13.95 -4.34 4.94
CA ASN A 45 -13.38 -3.92 6.21
C ASN A 45 -12.01 -4.58 6.41
N PRO A 46 -10.88 -3.88 6.16
CA PRO A 46 -9.54 -4.43 6.35
C PRO A 46 -9.21 -4.74 7.83
N VAL A 47 -10.14 -4.47 8.76
CA VAL A 47 -10.05 -4.75 10.20
C VAL A 47 -10.89 -5.97 10.60
N ALA A 48 -11.85 -6.39 9.78
CA ALA A 48 -12.60 -7.62 10.03
C ALA A 48 -11.67 -8.83 9.83
N LYS A 49 -11.94 -9.94 10.53
CA LYS A 49 -11.04 -11.11 10.71
C LYS A 49 -10.69 -11.91 9.43
N LEU A 50 -10.82 -11.32 8.25
CA LEU A 50 -10.52 -11.95 6.98
C LEU A 50 -9.12 -11.56 6.52
N ILE A 51 -8.28 -12.55 6.24
CA ILE A 51 -7.04 -12.34 5.50
C ILE A 51 -7.44 -11.99 4.07
N SER A 52 -7.07 -10.79 3.62
CA SER A 52 -7.34 -10.33 2.27
C SER A 52 -6.03 -10.09 1.53
N VAL A 53 -6.00 -10.40 0.23
CA VAL A 53 -4.83 -10.14 -0.63
C VAL A 53 -5.29 -9.38 -1.88
N PRO A 54 -5.56 -8.07 -1.75
CA PRO A 54 -5.88 -7.23 -2.90
C PRO A 54 -4.74 -7.14 -3.91
N PHE A 55 -5.12 -7.16 -5.18
CA PHE A 55 -4.26 -6.92 -6.33
C PHE A 55 -4.68 -5.62 -7.01
N GLN A 56 -3.74 -4.70 -7.20
CA GLN A 56 -3.99 -3.43 -7.89
C GLN A 56 -2.98 -3.25 -9.01
N PHE A 57 -3.47 -3.25 -10.25
CA PHE A 57 -2.64 -2.98 -11.41
C PHE A 57 -2.73 -1.50 -11.81
N GLN A 58 -1.58 -0.87 -12.00
CA GLN A 58 -1.43 0.51 -12.46
C GLN A 58 -0.59 0.51 -13.74
N SER A 59 -1.08 1.20 -14.76
CA SER A 59 -0.36 1.44 -16.01
C SER A 59 -0.01 2.92 -16.09
N ASN A 60 1.28 3.23 -15.96
CA ASN A 60 1.79 4.60 -16.04
C ASN A 60 2.33 4.85 -17.45
N TYR A 61 1.86 5.89 -18.11
CA TYR A 61 2.32 6.29 -19.44
C TYR A 61 3.35 7.43 -19.35
N GLY A 62 4.24 7.53 -20.34
CA GLY A 62 5.22 8.62 -20.41
C GLY A 62 6.37 8.51 -19.39
N VAL A 63 6.69 7.29 -18.93
CA VAL A 63 7.74 7.09 -17.93
C VAL A 63 9.12 7.05 -18.59
N GLY A 64 10.08 7.77 -18.00
CA GLY A 64 11.47 7.83 -18.44
C GLY A 64 11.70 8.65 -19.72
N PRO A 65 12.96 8.79 -20.16
CA PRO A 65 13.32 9.65 -21.29
C PRO A 65 12.76 9.19 -22.64
N PHE A 66 12.30 7.94 -22.74
CA PHE A 66 11.72 7.36 -23.94
C PHE A 66 10.18 7.29 -23.91
N HIS A 67 9.54 7.90 -22.90
CA HIS A 67 8.08 7.96 -22.75
C HIS A 67 7.36 6.60 -22.87
N GLN A 68 7.96 5.54 -22.33
CA GLN A 68 7.43 4.19 -22.46
C GLN A 68 6.42 3.87 -21.34
N PRO A 69 5.50 2.92 -21.57
CA PRO A 69 4.57 2.48 -20.54
C PRO A 69 5.30 1.68 -19.45
N GLN A 70 4.96 1.95 -18.20
CA GLN A 70 5.39 1.19 -17.03
C GLN A 70 4.18 0.48 -16.43
N GLY A 71 4.34 -0.80 -16.11
CA GLY A 71 3.33 -1.58 -15.39
C GLY A 71 3.75 -1.77 -13.95
N VAL A 72 2.83 -1.55 -13.01
CA VAL A 72 3.04 -1.81 -11.58
C VAL A 72 1.86 -2.61 -11.05
N LEU A 73 2.12 -3.81 -10.56
CA LEU A 73 1.15 -4.64 -9.86
C LEU A 73 1.46 -4.62 -8.37
N ASN A 74 0.60 -3.97 -7.57
CA ASN A 74 0.71 -3.98 -6.12
C ASN A 74 -0.05 -5.18 -5.55
N ILE A 75 0.68 -6.09 -4.91
CA ILE A 75 0.15 -7.21 -4.14
C ILE A 75 0.12 -6.76 -2.68
N GLN A 76 -1.06 -6.78 -2.05
CA GLN A 76 -1.27 -6.10 -0.78
C GLN A 76 -1.91 -6.98 0.29
N PRO A 77 -1.24 -8.05 0.78
CA PRO A 77 -1.78 -8.83 1.88
C PRO A 77 -2.07 -7.96 3.11
N VAL A 78 -3.27 -8.14 3.67
CA VAL A 78 -3.73 -7.57 4.93
C VAL A 78 -4.11 -8.72 5.85
N ILE A 79 -3.38 -8.84 6.95
CA ILE A 79 -3.50 -9.92 7.93
C ILE A 79 -3.86 -9.28 9.28
N PRO A 80 -5.13 -9.35 9.72
CA PRO A 80 -5.53 -8.93 11.05
C PRO A 80 -5.21 -10.02 12.07
N ILE A 81 -4.50 -9.67 13.14
CA ILE A 81 -4.16 -10.54 14.26
C ILE A 81 -4.81 -9.95 15.51
N THR A 82 -5.73 -10.68 16.13
CA THR A 82 -6.32 -10.28 17.41
C THR A 82 -5.27 -10.40 18.51
N ILE A 83 -4.96 -9.30 19.20
CA ILE A 83 -4.04 -9.30 20.34
C ILE A 83 -4.81 -9.71 21.61
N ASN A 84 -5.97 -9.09 21.82
CA ASN A 84 -6.90 -9.35 22.93
C ASN A 84 -8.32 -8.92 22.53
N ASP A 85 -9.27 -8.96 23.46
CA ASP A 85 -10.68 -8.63 23.20
C ASP A 85 -10.93 -7.18 22.75
N ASP A 86 -9.97 -6.29 22.99
CA ASP A 86 -10.08 -4.86 22.72
C ASP A 86 -9.24 -4.41 21.52
N TRP A 87 -8.20 -5.14 21.14
CA TRP A 87 -7.19 -4.69 20.16
C TRP A 87 -6.84 -5.73 19.10
N ASN A 88 -6.75 -5.25 17.86
CA ASN A 88 -6.23 -5.95 16.70
C ASN A 88 -4.92 -5.30 16.22
N LEU A 89 -3.98 -6.13 15.80
CA LEU A 89 -2.82 -5.76 15.02
C LEU A 89 -3.06 -6.10 13.56
N ILE A 90 -3.22 -5.09 12.71
CA ILE A 90 -3.40 -5.26 11.28
C ILE A 90 -2.03 -5.13 10.62
N THR A 91 -1.56 -6.21 10.02
CA THR A 91 -0.33 -6.22 9.24
C THR A 91 -0.67 -6.07 7.77
N ARG A 92 -0.24 -4.97 7.16
CA ARG A 92 -0.39 -4.72 5.72
C ARG A 92 1.00 -4.70 5.08
N VAL A 93 1.21 -5.48 4.03
CA VAL A 93 2.47 -5.44 3.26
C VAL A 93 2.15 -5.07 1.83
N ILE A 94 2.76 -4.01 1.30
CA ILE A 94 2.66 -3.68 -0.13
C ILE A 94 3.91 -4.20 -0.83
N THR A 95 3.72 -5.12 -1.77
CA THR A 95 4.78 -5.67 -2.60
C THR A 95 4.51 -5.31 -4.06
N PRO A 96 5.24 -4.34 -4.63
CA PRO A 96 5.10 -3.98 -6.03
C PRO A 96 5.88 -4.95 -6.93
N VAL A 97 5.21 -5.48 -7.95
CA VAL A 97 5.83 -6.15 -9.10
C VAL A 97 5.85 -5.16 -10.25
N ILE A 98 7.04 -4.78 -10.71
CA ILE A 98 7.23 -3.65 -11.61
C ILE A 98 7.80 -4.16 -12.94
N SER A 99 7.22 -3.68 -14.05
CA SER A 99 7.83 -3.73 -15.38
C SER A 99 8.28 -2.31 -15.75
N GLN A 100 9.57 -2.06 -15.57
CA GLN A 100 10.20 -0.76 -15.71
C GLN A 100 10.76 -0.58 -17.12
N PRO A 101 10.35 0.45 -17.87
CA PRO A 101 11.00 0.77 -19.13
C PRO A 101 12.47 1.15 -18.92
N LYS A 102 13.27 0.96 -19.97
CA LYS A 102 14.68 1.37 -20.00
C LYS A 102 14.83 2.88 -19.80
N PHE A 103 15.89 3.30 -19.10
CA PHE A 103 16.22 4.72 -18.90
C PHE A 103 17.43 5.19 -19.72
N SER A 104 18.28 4.28 -20.20
CA SER A 104 19.36 4.56 -21.15
C SER A 104 19.14 3.84 -22.49
N PRO A 105 19.70 4.31 -23.62
CA PRO A 105 19.68 3.57 -24.87
C PRO A 105 20.31 2.17 -24.77
N THR A 106 21.26 2.01 -23.83
CA THR A 106 21.99 0.76 -23.55
C THR A 106 21.26 -0.16 -22.56
N ASP A 107 20.24 0.34 -21.86
CA ASP A 107 19.52 -0.44 -20.86
C ASP A 107 18.41 -1.27 -21.49
N HIS A 108 18.03 -2.34 -20.80
CA HIS A 108 16.86 -3.15 -21.14
C HIS A 108 15.68 -2.80 -20.24
N ARG A 109 14.50 -3.31 -20.60
CA ARG A 109 13.32 -3.25 -19.73
C ARG A 109 13.56 -4.21 -18.57
N GLU A 110 13.41 -3.72 -17.36
CA GLU A 110 13.56 -4.54 -16.15
C GLU A 110 12.20 -5.01 -15.65
N PHE A 111 12.15 -6.24 -15.15
CA PHE A 111 10.97 -6.82 -14.54
C PHE A 111 11.33 -7.51 -13.23
N GLY A 112 10.60 -7.21 -12.17
CA GLY A 112 10.84 -7.85 -10.88
C GLY A 112 10.12 -7.17 -9.73
N LEU A 113 10.60 -7.42 -8.51
CA LEU A 113 10.04 -6.82 -7.30
C LEU A 113 10.65 -5.44 -7.08
N GLY A 114 9.84 -4.50 -6.60
CA GLY A 114 10.31 -3.24 -6.02
C GLY A 114 10.46 -3.31 -4.51
N ASP A 115 10.70 -2.15 -3.91
CA ASP A 115 10.82 -2.01 -2.46
C ASP A 115 9.49 -2.30 -1.75
N MET A 116 9.50 -3.21 -0.77
CA MET A 116 8.31 -3.55 0.02
C MET A 116 7.99 -2.43 1.01
N ASN A 117 6.70 -2.16 1.22
CA ASN A 117 6.23 -1.19 2.21
C ASN A 117 5.28 -1.85 3.25
N PRO A 118 5.82 -2.54 4.27
CA PRO A 118 5.02 -3.06 5.36
C PRO A 118 4.58 -1.96 6.33
N THR A 119 3.37 -2.09 6.86
CA THR A 119 2.77 -1.21 7.85
C THR A 119 2.02 -2.04 8.87
N LEU A 120 2.19 -1.70 10.15
CA LEU A 120 1.51 -2.33 11.26
C LEU A 120 0.56 -1.30 11.88
N PHE A 121 -0.73 -1.59 11.89
CA PHE A 121 -1.73 -0.73 12.53
C PHE A 121 -2.29 -1.42 13.77
N LEU A 122 -2.18 -0.77 14.92
CA LEU A 122 -2.95 -1.10 16.10
C LEU A 122 -4.32 -0.44 15.98
N SER A 123 -5.39 -1.23 16.08
CA SER A 123 -6.78 -0.82 15.85
C SER A 123 -7.70 -1.46 16.88
N PRO A 124 -8.77 -0.79 17.35
CA PRO A 124 -9.76 -1.42 18.23
C PRO A 124 -10.44 -2.61 17.56
N ALA A 125 -10.62 -3.71 18.31
CA ALA A 125 -11.22 -4.95 17.80
C ALA A 125 -12.72 -4.82 17.50
N LYS A 126 -13.42 -3.93 18.22
CA LYS A 126 -14.83 -3.60 18.05
C LYS A 126 -14.96 -2.12 17.68
N PRO A 127 -14.63 -1.73 16.43
CA PRO A 127 -14.80 -0.37 16.00
C PRO A 127 -16.31 -0.04 15.97
N GLY A 128 -16.68 1.14 16.47
CA GLY A 128 -18.04 1.65 16.32
C GLY A 128 -18.28 2.17 14.90
N GLY A 129 -18.86 3.36 14.77
CA GLY A 129 -19.04 4.00 13.46
C GLY A 129 -17.75 4.53 12.82
N ILE A 130 -16.65 4.58 13.57
CA ILE A 130 -15.33 5.03 13.10
C ILE A 130 -14.33 3.90 13.33
N ILE A 131 -13.70 3.47 12.25
CA ILE A 131 -12.57 2.55 12.24
C ILE A 131 -11.31 3.39 12.17
N TRP A 132 -10.32 3.09 13.01
CA TRP A 132 -9.05 3.79 12.99
C TRP A 132 -7.91 2.86 13.35
N GLY A 133 -6.72 3.19 12.90
CA GLY A 133 -5.51 2.45 13.26
C GLY A 133 -4.29 3.35 13.23
N ILE A 134 -3.34 3.10 14.13
CA ILE A 134 -2.07 3.83 14.18
C ILE A 134 -0.92 2.85 14.31
N GLY A 135 0.23 3.18 13.73
CA GLY A 135 1.44 2.41 13.99
C GLY A 135 2.54 2.67 12.98
N PRO A 136 3.61 1.88 13.02
CA PRO A 136 4.77 2.11 12.19
C PRO A 136 4.55 1.62 10.76
N THR A 137 5.08 2.39 9.81
CA THR A 137 5.28 1.99 8.42
C THR A 137 6.78 1.92 8.13
N PHE A 138 7.18 1.00 7.26
CA PHE A 138 8.56 0.76 6.89
C PHE A 138 8.69 0.73 5.38
N LEU A 139 9.80 1.20 4.85
CA LEU A 139 10.22 0.96 3.48
C LEU A 139 11.42 0.02 3.55
N LEU A 140 11.32 -1.13 2.89
CA LEU A 140 12.37 -2.15 2.88
C LEU A 140 13.00 -2.24 1.48
N PRO A 141 14.34 -2.20 1.37
CA PRO A 141 15.05 -2.25 0.10
C PRO A 141 15.12 -3.69 -0.44
N THR A 142 13.97 -4.23 -0.83
CA THR A 142 13.81 -5.62 -1.31
C THR A 142 13.71 -5.72 -2.83
N ALA A 143 13.96 -4.61 -3.55
CA ALA A 143 13.91 -4.62 -4.99
C ALA A 143 14.89 -5.64 -5.58
N THR A 144 14.46 -6.37 -6.61
CA THR A 144 15.30 -7.39 -7.26
C THR A 144 16.35 -6.77 -8.18
N ASP A 145 16.14 -5.54 -8.63
CA ASP A 145 17.07 -4.80 -9.47
C ASP A 145 17.18 -3.33 -9.04
N ASN A 146 18.35 -2.73 -9.31
CA ASN A 146 18.68 -1.34 -8.99
C ASN A 146 17.72 -0.30 -9.59
N ASN A 147 17.11 -0.64 -10.73
CA ASN A 147 16.17 0.24 -11.44
C ASN A 147 14.72 0.10 -10.96
N LEU A 148 14.44 -0.86 -10.06
CA LEU A 148 13.09 -1.15 -9.54
C LEU A 148 12.82 -0.61 -8.13
N GLY A 149 13.85 -0.06 -7.47
CA GLY A 149 13.75 0.44 -6.10
C GLY A 149 14.80 1.49 -5.77
N ASN A 150 14.62 2.16 -4.64
CA ASN A 150 15.49 3.25 -4.21
C ASN A 150 16.64 2.78 -3.31
N HIS A 151 16.70 1.47 -3.00
CA HIS A 151 17.75 0.83 -2.19
C HIS A 151 17.96 1.50 -0.83
N ARG A 152 16.87 2.05 -0.30
CA ARG A 152 16.85 2.76 0.98
C ARG A 152 15.83 2.14 1.88
N TRP A 153 16.27 1.82 3.09
CA TRP A 153 15.33 1.55 4.15
C TRP A 153 14.79 2.87 4.71
N GLY A 154 13.58 2.81 5.23
CA GLY A 154 12.96 3.92 5.95
C GLY A 154 11.95 3.40 6.94
N ALA A 155 11.63 4.22 7.93
CA ALA A 155 10.57 3.94 8.88
C ALA A 155 9.88 5.25 9.29
N GLY A 156 8.66 5.15 9.78
CA GLY A 156 8.01 6.26 10.44
C GLY A 156 6.55 5.99 10.79
N PRO A 157 5.85 6.98 11.32
CA PRO A 157 4.48 6.80 11.77
C PRO A 157 3.51 6.77 10.58
N GLY A 158 2.44 5.99 10.75
CA GLY A 158 1.26 5.96 9.92
C GLY A 158 0.00 5.97 10.77
N ALA A 159 -1.06 6.55 10.22
CA ALA A 159 -2.40 6.52 10.80
C ALA A 159 -3.44 6.37 9.69
N VAL A 160 -4.51 5.66 9.99
CA VAL A 160 -5.67 5.48 9.13
C VAL A 160 -6.94 5.76 9.93
N VAL A 161 -7.89 6.42 9.29
CA VAL A 161 -9.25 6.60 9.81
C VAL A 161 -10.23 6.39 8.67
N LEU A 162 -11.30 5.66 8.94
CA LEU A 162 -12.32 5.28 7.98
C LEU A 162 -13.68 5.27 8.68
N THR A 163 -14.72 5.71 7.99
CA THR A 163 -16.11 5.53 8.41
C THR A 163 -16.91 4.96 7.25
N ILE A 164 -17.80 4.03 7.56
CA ILE A 164 -18.68 3.38 6.60
C ILE A 164 -20.11 3.77 6.97
N LYS A 165 -20.79 4.53 6.12
CA LYS A 165 -22.16 4.98 6.34
C LYS A 165 -23.02 4.64 5.14
N GLY A 166 -23.84 3.60 5.27
CA GLY A 166 -24.65 3.09 4.17
C GLY A 166 -23.76 2.56 3.03
N PRO A 167 -23.91 3.06 1.78
CA PRO A 167 -23.06 2.66 0.65
C PRO A 167 -21.74 3.45 0.56
N TRP A 168 -21.51 4.42 1.44
CA TRP A 168 -20.36 5.33 1.36
C TRP A 168 -19.23 4.90 2.29
N VAL A 169 -18.03 4.82 1.73
CA VAL A 169 -16.78 4.64 2.47
C VAL A 169 -15.98 5.92 2.38
N VAL A 170 -15.71 6.55 3.52
CA VAL A 170 -14.92 7.80 3.60
C VAL A 170 -13.76 7.57 4.55
N GLY A 171 -12.54 7.89 4.13
CA GLY A 171 -11.38 7.73 4.98
C GLY A 171 -10.17 8.52 4.53
N ALA A 172 -9.19 8.56 5.43
CA ALA A 172 -7.89 9.16 5.21
C ALA A 172 -6.81 8.22 5.73
N LEU A 173 -5.73 8.09 4.97
CA LEU A 173 -4.50 7.41 5.39
C LEU A 173 -3.36 8.40 5.27
N VAL A 174 -2.61 8.57 6.36
CA VAL A 174 -1.46 9.47 6.44
C VAL A 174 -0.26 8.64 6.88
N ASN A 175 0.86 8.79 6.19
CA ASN A 175 2.12 8.20 6.61
C ASN A 175 3.28 9.19 6.41
N LYS A 176 4.34 9.03 7.20
CA LYS A 176 5.57 9.79 7.03
C LYS A 176 6.76 8.86 7.19
N ILE A 177 7.30 8.41 6.06
CA ILE A 177 8.50 7.56 6.05
C ILE A 177 9.74 8.45 6.07
N SER A 178 10.72 8.11 6.89
CA SER A 178 12.02 8.78 6.95
C SER A 178 13.12 7.73 7.00
N GLY A 179 14.19 7.93 6.25
CA GLY A 179 15.31 6.98 6.15
C GLY A 179 16.66 7.70 6.22
N PRO A 180 17.76 6.97 6.42
CA PRO A 180 19.09 7.56 6.43
C PRO A 180 19.40 8.24 5.08
N SER A 181 20.12 9.36 5.17
CA SER A 181 20.61 10.04 3.97
C SER A 181 21.63 9.14 3.24
N PRO A 182 21.67 9.17 1.90
CA PRO A 182 22.73 8.51 1.16
C PRO A 182 24.06 9.07 1.66
N ALA A 183 25.02 8.19 1.95
CA ALA A 183 26.35 8.61 2.35
C ALA A 183 26.89 9.56 1.26
N ARG A 184 27.17 10.82 1.64
CA ARG A 184 27.92 11.76 0.79
C ARG A 184 29.34 11.21 0.68
N GLY A 185 29.59 10.38 -0.32
CA GLY A 185 30.92 9.78 -0.46
C GLY A 185 31.00 8.54 -1.31
N ARG A 186 30.35 8.48 -2.47
CA ARG A 186 30.93 7.83 -3.65
C ARG A 186 30.53 8.63 -4.88
N ALA A 187 31.45 9.46 -5.35
CA ALA A 187 31.42 9.91 -6.73
C ALA A 187 31.21 8.65 -7.59
N ARG A 188 30.16 8.67 -8.39
CA ARG A 188 29.83 7.64 -9.37
C ARG A 188 31.02 7.62 -10.35
N MET A 189 32.00 6.74 -10.11
CA MET A 189 33.00 6.41 -11.13
C MET A 189 32.23 5.66 -12.22
N SER A 190 31.82 6.43 -13.21
CA SER A 190 31.55 5.95 -14.56
C SER A 190 32.72 5.06 -14.96
N THR A 191 32.49 3.75 -14.99
CA THR A 191 33.40 2.82 -15.66
C THR A 191 32.72 2.45 -16.96
N ARG A 192 33.51 2.60 -18.02
CA ARG A 192 33.17 2.58 -19.44
C ARG A 192 32.53 1.28 -19.89
#